data_AF-A0A3B5YW47-F1
#
_entry.id   AF-A0A3B5YW47-F1
#
_cell.length_a   1.000
_cell.length_b   1.000
_cell.length_c   1.000
_cell.angle_alpha   90.00
_cell.angle_beta   90.00
_cell.angle_gamma   90.00
#
_symmetry.space_group_name_H-M   'P 1'
#
loop_
_entity.id
_entity.type
_entity.pdbx_description
1 polymer ?
#
loop_
_entity_poly.entity_id
_entity_poly.type
_entity_poly.pdbx_seq_one_letter_code
_entity_poly.pdbx_strand_id
1 'polypeptide(L)'
;MATATASTSLRPPPSPFPPRLAGSLRQWCWGMPTHSSRRRAFHAHPRKRNTLLCAAVKGPEESFKKTIEMDRLIDMLRDANPRELDLIVVENILAFSEGFWVRLAARIDLCKSDDDKKDYEELAENVMNIVDRVVHKTDEKIEQSTDVLKAIISPVMNEGEDGMWPPRNPEALKLMEKEISNREKEGQLDESFLSEVNAQLRQAKDEVDKPGLQVMLQKVLQLYASNFLRKRSYAYKGGEVVVPEKFLESIIEAPENDWNRLLLDGLTVGKGDVSPEEFYAVTKKRIERILIRTEGGSYQQRVLVEYIKEIQARAEEIVNRLQGPAV
;
A
#
# COMPACT_ATOMS: atom_id res chain seq x y z
N MET A 1 17.14 -42.90 -60.06
CA MET A 1 16.09 -42.28 -60.90
C MET A 1 14.97 -41.79 -60.00
N ALA A 2 14.60 -40.50 -60.12
CA ALA A 2 13.27 -39.89 -59.87
C ALA A 2 12.66 -39.98 -58.44
N THR A 3 12.73 -38.91 -57.62
CA THR A 3 11.72 -37.83 -57.36
C THR A 3 10.53 -38.27 -56.48
N ALA A 4 10.42 -37.76 -55.24
CA ALA A 4 9.56 -36.64 -54.76
C ALA A 4 8.04 -37.01 -54.77
N THR A 5 7.20 -36.84 -53.73
CA THR A 5 6.78 -35.65 -52.94
C THR A 5 5.76 -36.15 -51.87
N ALA A 6 5.79 -35.69 -50.60
CA ALA A 6 4.95 -34.65 -49.96
C ALA A 6 3.85 -35.14 -48.99
N SER A 7 3.75 -34.42 -47.85
CA SER A 7 2.59 -34.13 -46.99
C SER A 7 1.86 -35.29 -46.29
N THR A 8 1.68 -35.29 -44.97
CA THR A 8 0.73 -34.40 -44.29
C THR A 8 1.05 -34.27 -42.80
N SER A 9 1.17 -33.02 -42.35
CA SER A 9 1.34 -32.59 -40.96
C SER A 9 -0.02 -32.55 -40.25
N LEU A 10 -0.12 -33.20 -39.08
CA LEU A 10 -1.23 -33.05 -38.15
C LEU A 10 -0.90 -31.92 -37.17
N ARG A 11 -1.58 -30.79 -37.34
CA ARG A 11 -1.52 -29.62 -36.46
C ARG A 11 -2.58 -29.78 -35.35
N PRO A 12 -2.28 -29.55 -34.06
CA PRO A 12 -3.30 -29.22 -33.08
C PRO A 12 -3.70 -27.74 -33.18
N PRO A 13 -4.90 -27.35 -32.73
CA PRO A 13 -5.46 -26.02 -32.95
C PRO A 13 -4.78 -24.95 -32.09
N PRO A 14 -4.87 -23.65 -32.47
CA PRO A 14 -4.34 -22.56 -31.68
C PRO A 14 -5.24 -22.29 -30.47
N SER A 15 -4.70 -22.40 -29.26
CA SER A 15 -5.35 -21.89 -28.05
C SER A 15 -5.38 -20.35 -28.10
N PRO A 16 -6.51 -19.70 -27.80
CA PRO A 16 -6.62 -18.25 -27.88
C PRO A 16 -6.29 -17.58 -26.54
N PHE A 17 -5.67 -16.40 -26.64
CA PHE A 17 -5.52 -15.33 -25.65
C PHE A 17 -4.25 -15.30 -24.76
N PRO A 18 -3.54 -14.15 -24.70
CA PRO A 18 -2.58 -13.86 -23.65
C PRO A 18 -3.30 -13.41 -22.37
N PRO A 19 -2.72 -13.60 -21.17
CA PRO A 19 -3.26 -13.04 -19.95
C PRO A 19 -3.16 -11.51 -20.02
N ARG A 20 -4.31 -10.85 -19.90
CA ARG A 20 -4.40 -9.41 -19.75
C ARG A 20 -3.75 -9.03 -18.42
N LEU A 21 -2.62 -8.33 -18.47
CA LEU A 21 -2.17 -7.47 -17.36
C LEU A 21 -3.13 -6.28 -17.26
N ALA A 22 -4.32 -6.53 -16.72
CA ALA A 22 -5.10 -5.50 -16.08
C ALA A 22 -4.73 -5.58 -14.60
N GLY A 23 -4.07 -4.54 -14.10
CA GLY A 23 -4.04 -4.31 -12.65
C GLY A 23 -5.48 -4.44 -12.17
N SER A 24 -5.74 -5.44 -11.34
CA SER A 24 -7.06 -5.67 -10.78
C SER A 24 -7.30 -4.54 -9.80
N LEU A 25 -7.81 -3.42 -10.31
CA LEU A 25 -8.64 -2.49 -9.57
C LEU A 25 -9.85 -3.31 -9.12
N ARG A 26 -9.70 -4.08 -8.04
CA ARG A 26 -10.80 -4.74 -7.38
C ARG A 26 -11.58 -3.66 -6.65
N GLN A 27 -12.48 -3.05 -7.40
CA GLN A 27 -13.64 -2.38 -6.85
C GLN A 27 -14.39 -3.42 -6.02
N TRP A 28 -14.49 -3.17 -4.71
CA TRP A 28 -15.25 -4.03 -3.81
C TRP A 28 -16.72 -3.98 -4.24
N CYS A 29 -17.26 -5.11 -4.70
CA CYS A 29 -18.71 -5.31 -4.83
C CYS A 29 -19.21 -6.01 -3.57
N TRP A 30 -19.65 -5.24 -2.57
CA TRP A 30 -20.45 -5.77 -1.49
C TRP A 30 -21.87 -6.02 -2.01
N GLY A 31 -22.29 -7.28 -2.02
CA GLY A 31 -23.56 -7.69 -2.60
C GLY A 31 -24.76 -7.22 -1.79
N MET A 32 -25.76 -6.64 -2.46
CA MET A 32 -27.21 -6.78 -2.20
C MET A 32 -28.05 -6.15 -3.36
N PRO A 33 -29.37 -6.43 -3.47
CA PRO A 33 -29.96 -7.05 -4.66
C PRO A 33 -30.38 -6.08 -5.79
N THR A 34 -30.30 -6.60 -7.01
CA THR A 34 -30.73 -5.94 -8.25
C THR A 34 -32.21 -5.57 -8.22
N HIS A 35 -32.52 -4.27 -8.26
CA HIS A 35 -33.81 -3.79 -8.74
C HIS A 35 -33.65 -2.93 -9.99
N SER A 36 -34.33 -3.39 -11.01
CA SER A 36 -34.53 -2.83 -12.35
C SER A 36 -34.98 -1.38 -12.39
N SER A 37 -34.45 -0.62 -13.35
CA SER A 37 -35.05 0.50 -14.14
C SER A 37 -33.88 1.32 -14.69
N ARG A 38 -33.77 1.79 -15.92
CA ARG A 38 -34.76 2.14 -16.94
C ARG A 38 -33.98 2.29 -18.24
N ARG A 39 -34.48 1.70 -19.33
CA ARG A 39 -34.04 2.00 -20.70
C ARG A 39 -34.20 3.50 -20.96
N ARG A 40 -33.22 4.11 -21.62
CA ARG A 40 -33.49 5.23 -22.54
C ARG A 40 -32.58 5.11 -23.75
N ALA A 41 -33.21 4.80 -24.88
CA ALA A 41 -32.60 4.73 -26.20
C ALA A 41 -32.35 6.15 -26.71
N PHE A 42 -31.20 6.35 -27.36
CA PHE A 42 -31.03 7.40 -28.35
C PHE A 42 -30.43 6.77 -29.61
N HIS A 43 -31.24 6.74 -30.66
CA HIS A 43 -30.78 6.51 -32.03
C HIS A 43 -30.16 7.80 -32.56
N ALA A 44 -28.98 7.70 -33.17
CA ALA A 44 -28.55 8.59 -34.25
C ALA A 44 -27.65 7.81 -35.22
N HIS A 45 -28.01 7.88 -36.49
CA HIS A 45 -27.39 7.16 -37.62
C HIS A 45 -26.17 7.94 -38.21
N PRO A 46 -25.42 7.33 -39.15
CA PRO A 46 -23.96 7.42 -39.22
C PRO A 46 -23.44 8.55 -40.10
N ARG A 47 -22.22 9.03 -39.82
CA ARG A 47 -21.42 9.78 -40.80
C ARG A 47 -19.91 9.55 -40.60
N LYS A 48 -19.30 8.96 -41.62
CA LYS A 48 -17.84 8.89 -41.84
C LYS A 48 -17.20 10.28 -41.68
N ARG A 49 -16.09 10.33 -40.94
CA ARG A 49 -14.91 11.14 -41.25
C ARG A 49 -13.70 10.51 -40.55
N ASN A 50 -12.71 10.13 -41.35
CA ASN A 50 -11.39 9.73 -40.89
C ASN A 50 -10.79 10.88 -40.08
N THR A 51 -10.43 10.61 -38.83
CA THR A 51 -9.48 11.43 -38.09
C THR A 51 -8.43 10.45 -37.58
N LEU A 52 -7.31 10.39 -38.29
CA LEU A 52 -6.09 9.80 -37.77
C LEU A 52 -5.71 10.62 -36.54
N LEU A 53 -6.07 10.11 -35.37
CA LEU A 53 -5.50 10.55 -34.11
C LEU A 53 -4.06 10.05 -34.12
N CYS A 54 -3.13 10.92 -34.52
CA CYS A 54 -1.74 10.79 -34.12
C CYS A 54 -1.73 10.85 -32.59
N ALA A 55 -1.68 9.68 -31.96
CA ALA A 55 -1.17 9.58 -30.60
C ALA A 55 0.21 10.22 -30.63
N ALA A 56 0.44 11.23 -29.78
CA ALA A 56 1.75 11.79 -29.56
C ALA A 56 2.65 10.65 -29.04
N VAL A 57 3.39 10.03 -29.96
CA VAL A 57 4.45 9.09 -29.67
C VAL A 57 5.45 9.88 -28.83
N LYS A 58 5.60 9.51 -27.56
CA LYS A 58 6.79 9.86 -26.75
C LYS A 58 8.01 9.68 -27.65
N GLY A 59 8.83 10.71 -27.78
CA GLY A 59 9.74 10.89 -28.91
C GLY A 59 10.62 9.66 -29.24
N PRO A 60 11.06 9.50 -30.50
CA PRO A 60 11.82 8.33 -30.97
C PRO A 60 13.12 8.05 -30.19
N GLU A 61 13.67 9.04 -29.49
CA GLU A 61 14.84 8.88 -28.63
C GLU A 61 14.52 8.18 -27.31
N GLU A 62 13.32 8.37 -26.75
CA GLU A 62 12.91 7.73 -25.49
C GLU A 62 12.59 6.25 -25.69
N SER A 63 11.94 5.90 -26.82
CA SER A 63 11.69 4.50 -27.16
C SER A 63 12.98 3.74 -27.40
N PHE A 64 13.97 4.37 -28.05
CA PHE A 64 15.28 3.78 -28.28
C PHE A 64 16.06 3.53 -26.98
N LYS A 65 16.07 4.50 -26.05
CA LYS A 65 16.70 4.32 -24.73
C LYS A 65 16.09 3.14 -23.96
N LYS A 66 14.76 3.01 -23.98
CA LYS A 66 14.06 1.88 -23.33
C LYS A 66 14.45 0.54 -23.93
N THR A 67 14.59 0.46 -25.26
CA THR A 67 15.04 -0.77 -25.92
C THR A 67 16.45 -1.16 -25.46
N ILE A 68 17.36 -0.18 -25.34
CA ILE A 68 18.73 -0.43 -24.85
C ILE A 68 18.71 -0.95 -23.41
N GLU A 69 17.89 -0.37 -22.54
CA GLU A 69 17.76 -0.82 -21.15
C GLU A 69 17.22 -2.25 -21.07
N MET A 70 16.20 -2.59 -21.87
CA MET A 70 15.68 -3.96 -21.96
C MET A 70 16.74 -4.94 -22.46
N ASP A 71 17.51 -4.57 -23.48
CA ASP A 71 18.60 -5.39 -23.99
C ASP A 71 19.67 -5.66 -22.92
N ARG A 72 20.06 -4.62 -22.18
CA ARG A 72 21.01 -4.77 -21.06
C ARG A 72 20.48 -5.70 -19.98
N LEU A 73 19.19 -5.61 -19.65
CA LEU A 73 18.57 -6.50 -18.68
C LEU A 73 18.53 -7.94 -19.19
N ILE A 74 18.19 -8.16 -20.46
CA ILE A 74 18.21 -9.51 -21.09
C ILE A 74 19.62 -10.10 -21.04
N ASP A 75 20.64 -9.32 -21.38
CA ASP A 75 22.04 -9.78 -21.34
C ASP A 75 22.45 -10.11 -19.89
N MET A 76 22.09 -9.28 -18.91
CA MET A 76 22.36 -9.55 -17.49
C MET A 76 21.67 -10.84 -16.98
N LEU A 77 20.41 -11.07 -17.37
CA LEU A 77 19.66 -12.26 -17.01
C LEU A 77 20.27 -13.53 -17.64
N ARG A 78 20.75 -13.43 -18.88
CA ARG A 78 21.38 -14.54 -19.60
C ARG A 78 22.71 -14.96 -18.97
N ASP A 79 23.49 -13.98 -18.52
CA ASP A 79 24.82 -14.23 -17.97
C ASP A 79 24.79 -14.61 -16.47
N ALA A 80 23.63 -14.49 -15.82
CA ALA A 80 23.45 -14.77 -14.40
C ALA A 80 23.44 -16.27 -14.09
N ASN A 81 24.01 -16.64 -12.94
CA ASN A 81 23.79 -17.98 -12.38
C ASN A 81 22.40 -18.08 -11.71
N PRO A 82 21.90 -19.28 -11.37
CA PRO A 82 20.54 -19.44 -10.84
C PRO A 82 20.21 -18.60 -9.59
N ARG A 83 21.17 -18.35 -8.69
CA ARG A 83 20.93 -17.53 -7.49
C ARG A 83 20.90 -16.04 -7.82
N GLU A 84 21.75 -15.60 -8.75
CA GLU A 84 21.77 -14.23 -9.24
C GLU A 84 20.52 -13.92 -10.06
N LEU A 85 20.05 -14.89 -10.85
CA LEU A 85 18.83 -14.76 -11.66
C LEU A 85 17.62 -14.41 -10.79
N ASP A 86 17.40 -15.15 -9.70
CA ASP A 86 16.32 -14.88 -8.75
C ASP A 86 16.38 -13.43 -8.22
N LEU A 87 17.57 -12.96 -7.83
CA LEU A 87 17.78 -11.61 -7.30
C LEU A 87 17.52 -10.54 -8.35
N ILE A 88 18.09 -10.70 -9.56
CA ILE A 88 17.91 -9.74 -10.66
C ILE A 88 16.43 -9.61 -11.03
N VAL A 89 15.70 -10.74 -11.07
CA VAL A 89 14.26 -10.72 -11.36
C VAL A 89 13.48 -10.01 -10.25
N VAL A 90 13.78 -10.27 -8.97
CA VAL A 90 13.07 -9.61 -7.86
C VAL A 90 13.34 -8.10 -7.83
N GLU A 91 14.59 -7.67 -8.01
CA GLU A 91 14.96 -6.25 -7.98
C GLU A 91 14.38 -5.47 -9.16
N ASN A 92 14.18 -6.13 -10.31
CA ASN A 92 13.67 -5.52 -11.54
C ASN A 92 12.23 -5.94 -11.85
N ILE A 93 11.44 -6.36 -10.86
CA ILE A 93 10.11 -6.95 -11.07
C ILE A 93 9.18 -6.09 -11.95
N LEU A 94 9.27 -4.76 -11.83
CA LEU A 94 8.47 -3.80 -12.60
C LEU A 94 8.93 -3.64 -14.06
N ALA A 95 10.14 -4.10 -14.39
CA ALA A 95 10.69 -4.04 -15.75
C ALA A 95 10.12 -5.13 -16.67
N PHE A 96 9.59 -6.23 -16.12
CA PHE A 96 9.01 -7.37 -16.86
C PHE A 96 7.61 -7.07 -17.41
N SER A 97 7.52 -5.99 -18.18
CA SER A 97 6.32 -5.53 -18.88
C SER A 97 6.12 -6.26 -20.22
N GLU A 98 4.96 -6.05 -20.87
CA GLU A 98 4.70 -6.53 -22.24
C GLU A 98 5.84 -6.18 -23.20
N GLY A 99 6.40 -4.97 -23.09
CA GLY A 99 7.52 -4.53 -23.93
C GLY A 99 8.80 -5.37 -23.74
N PHE A 100 9.09 -5.81 -22.51
CA PHE A 100 10.23 -6.70 -22.24
C PHE A 100 10.06 -8.04 -22.96
N TRP A 101 8.88 -8.66 -22.83
CA TRP A 101 8.59 -9.96 -23.44
C TRP A 101 8.62 -9.89 -24.98
N VAL A 102 8.08 -8.82 -25.57
CA VAL A 102 8.17 -8.57 -27.01
C VAL A 102 9.63 -8.40 -27.45
N ARG A 103 10.45 -7.69 -26.67
CA ARG A 103 11.87 -7.51 -26.98
C ARG A 103 12.65 -8.82 -26.91
N LEU A 104 12.37 -9.66 -25.91
CA LEU A 104 12.97 -10.98 -25.75
C LEU A 104 12.57 -11.91 -26.90
N ALA A 105 11.29 -11.94 -27.29
CA ALA A 105 10.83 -12.67 -28.48
C ALA A 105 11.57 -12.22 -29.74
N ALA A 106 11.77 -10.91 -29.92
CA ALA A 106 12.57 -10.41 -31.04
C ALA A 106 14.06 -10.83 -30.98
N ARG A 107 14.63 -11.08 -29.79
CA ARG A 107 16.00 -11.65 -29.67
C ARG A 107 16.01 -13.11 -30.09
N ILE A 108 15.01 -13.89 -29.67
CA ILE A 108 14.82 -15.29 -30.05
C ILE A 108 14.72 -15.44 -31.57
N ASP A 109 13.94 -14.57 -32.23
CA ASP A 109 13.77 -14.59 -33.69
C ASP A 109 15.06 -14.21 -34.47
N LEU A 110 16.00 -13.51 -33.83
CA LEU A 110 17.28 -13.11 -34.41
C LEU A 110 18.41 -14.11 -34.16
N CYS A 111 18.16 -15.19 -33.40
CA CYS A 111 19.13 -16.24 -33.16
C CYS A 111 19.52 -16.94 -34.48
N LYS A 112 20.82 -17.20 -34.63
CA LYS A 112 21.36 -17.88 -35.83
C LYS A 112 21.42 -19.38 -35.69
N SER A 113 21.43 -19.90 -34.45
CA SER A 113 21.48 -21.31 -34.13
C SER A 113 20.25 -21.73 -33.31
N ASP A 114 19.84 -22.98 -33.48
CA ASP A 114 18.74 -23.56 -32.69
C ASP A 114 19.13 -23.71 -31.20
N ASP A 115 20.43 -23.90 -30.91
CA ASP A 115 20.94 -23.95 -29.54
C ASP A 115 20.77 -22.58 -28.84
N ASP A 116 21.21 -21.48 -29.48
CA ASP A 116 21.01 -20.12 -28.92
C ASP A 116 19.53 -19.81 -28.72
N LYS A 117 18.69 -20.26 -29.66
CA LYS A 117 17.24 -20.07 -29.57
C LYS A 117 16.67 -20.78 -28.34
N LYS A 118 17.09 -22.03 -28.12
CA LYS A 118 16.66 -22.84 -26.98
C LYS A 118 17.11 -22.24 -25.65
N ASP A 119 18.33 -21.72 -25.57
CA ASP A 119 18.83 -21.05 -24.36
C ASP A 119 17.97 -19.84 -23.99
N TYR A 120 17.54 -19.03 -24.98
CA TYR A 120 16.65 -17.91 -24.71
C TYR A 120 15.21 -18.33 -24.37
N GLU A 121 14.70 -19.43 -24.94
CA GLU A 121 13.41 -19.99 -24.58
C GLU A 121 13.42 -20.49 -23.12
N GLU A 122 14.47 -21.19 -22.70
CA GLU A 122 14.65 -21.63 -21.30
C GLU A 122 14.81 -20.44 -20.34
N LEU A 123 15.58 -19.41 -20.74
CA LEU A 123 15.69 -18.18 -19.97
C LEU A 123 14.32 -17.51 -19.77
N ALA A 124 13.50 -17.42 -20.83
CA ALA A 124 12.17 -16.84 -20.77
C ALA A 124 11.26 -17.60 -19.80
N GLU A 125 11.28 -18.94 -19.86
CA GLU A 125 10.53 -19.81 -18.95
C GLU A 125 10.97 -19.62 -17.50
N ASN A 126 12.28 -19.62 -17.24
CA ASN A 126 12.83 -19.42 -15.91
C ASN A 126 12.46 -18.06 -15.31
N VAL A 127 12.62 -16.98 -16.07
CA VAL A 127 12.24 -15.62 -15.63
C VAL A 127 10.74 -15.55 -15.38
N MET A 128 9.91 -16.09 -16.27
CA MET A 128 8.45 -16.10 -16.10
C MET A 128 8.04 -16.86 -14.84
N ASN A 129 8.65 -18.02 -14.57
CA ASN A 129 8.38 -18.82 -13.37
C ASN A 129 8.77 -18.08 -12.07
N ILE A 130 9.84 -17.27 -12.09
CA ILE A 130 10.21 -16.44 -10.93
C ILE A 130 9.19 -15.31 -10.75
N VAL A 131 8.86 -14.59 -11.81
CA VAL A 131 7.87 -13.50 -11.79
C VAL A 131 6.52 -14.00 -11.26
N ASP A 132 6.04 -15.14 -11.78
CA ASP A 132 4.76 -15.74 -11.38
C ASP A 132 4.74 -16.09 -9.88
N ARG A 133 5.82 -16.70 -9.37
CA ARG A 133 5.97 -16.98 -7.93
C ARG A 133 5.96 -15.70 -7.08
N VAL A 134 6.60 -14.62 -7.53
CA VAL A 134 6.60 -13.33 -6.82
C VAL A 134 5.21 -12.73 -6.79
N VAL A 135 4.49 -12.76 -7.92
CA VAL A 135 3.10 -12.25 -8.01
C VAL A 135 2.19 -13.05 -7.09
N HIS A 136 2.20 -14.37 -7.18
CA HIS A 136 1.38 -15.25 -6.32
C HIS A 136 1.64 -15.02 -4.84
N LYS A 137 2.91 -14.95 -4.43
CA LYS A 137 3.27 -14.69 -3.03
C LYS A 137 2.86 -13.30 -2.56
N THR A 138 2.86 -12.32 -3.46
CA THR A 138 2.40 -10.95 -3.16
C THR A 138 0.89 -10.92 -2.99
N ASP A 139 0.14 -11.58 -3.87
CA ASP A 139 -1.32 -11.71 -3.76
C ASP A 139 -1.73 -12.40 -2.46
N GLU A 140 -1.08 -13.51 -2.10
CA GLU A 140 -1.30 -14.20 -0.83
C GLU A 140 -1.08 -13.28 0.38
N LYS A 141 -0.03 -12.47 0.37
CA LYS A 141 0.25 -11.51 1.44
C LYS A 141 -0.80 -10.40 1.53
N ILE A 142 -1.28 -9.91 0.39
CA ILE A 142 -2.35 -8.89 0.33
C ILE A 142 -3.64 -9.48 0.90
N GLU A 143 -4.00 -10.71 0.53
CA GLU A 143 -5.19 -11.40 1.03
C GLU A 143 -5.09 -11.63 2.54
N GLN A 144 -3.95 -12.13 3.03
CA GLN A 144 -3.70 -12.31 4.46
C GLN A 144 -3.82 -10.99 5.24
N SER A 145 -3.18 -9.92 4.75
CA SER A 145 -3.25 -8.59 5.37
C SER A 145 -4.68 -8.04 5.39
N THR A 146 -5.41 -8.27 4.30
CA THR A 146 -6.82 -7.87 4.17
C THR A 146 -7.71 -8.62 5.15
N ASP A 147 -7.50 -9.92 5.33
CA ASP A 147 -8.31 -10.73 6.26
C ASP A 147 -8.00 -10.39 7.72
N VAL A 148 -6.74 -10.06 8.04
CA VAL A 148 -6.37 -9.48 9.34
C VAL A 148 -7.12 -8.17 9.56
N LEU A 149 -7.11 -7.27 8.57
CA LEU A 149 -7.81 -6.00 8.66
C LEU A 149 -9.33 -6.17 8.86
N LYS A 150 -9.98 -7.03 8.05
CA LYS A 150 -11.41 -7.35 8.17
C LYS A 150 -11.76 -7.82 9.58
N ALA A 151 -10.94 -8.69 10.16
CA ALA A 151 -11.18 -9.19 11.50
C ALA A 151 -11.03 -8.10 12.57
N ILE A 152 -10.07 -7.18 12.42
CA ILE A 152 -9.90 -6.02 13.32
C ILE A 152 -11.12 -5.09 13.26
N ILE A 153 -11.65 -4.81 12.07
CA ILE A 153 -12.79 -3.87 11.90
C ILE A 153 -14.15 -4.53 12.06
N SER A 154 -14.24 -5.87 12.05
CA SER A 154 -15.51 -6.60 12.17
C SER A 154 -16.36 -6.16 13.36
N PRO A 155 -15.82 -5.94 14.58
CA PRO A 155 -16.61 -5.51 15.73
C PRO A 155 -17.39 -4.22 15.50
N VAL A 156 -16.81 -3.26 14.76
CA VAL A 156 -17.43 -1.95 14.50
C VAL A 156 -18.35 -1.95 13.27
N MET A 157 -18.23 -2.94 12.38
CA MET A 157 -19.09 -3.07 11.20
C MET A 157 -20.44 -3.75 11.48
N ASN A 158 -20.54 -4.57 12.54
CA ASN A 158 -21.71 -5.40 12.81
C ASN A 158 -22.88 -4.67 13.51
N GLU A 159 -22.82 -3.34 13.66
CA GLU A 159 -23.79 -2.55 14.46
C GLU A 159 -25.01 -2.00 13.69
N GLY A 160 -25.16 -2.34 12.41
CA GLY A 160 -26.35 -2.04 11.60
C GLY A 160 -26.26 -0.75 10.77
N GLU A 161 -26.59 -0.91 9.49
CA GLU A 161 -26.47 0.02 8.34
C GLU A 161 -25.06 0.61 8.08
N ASP A 162 -24.70 0.59 6.79
CA ASP A 162 -23.39 0.95 6.25
C ASP A 162 -22.73 2.17 6.89
N GLY A 163 -21.51 1.99 7.42
CA GLY A 163 -20.52 3.05 7.50
C GLY A 163 -20.75 4.16 8.53
N MET A 164 -21.66 4.01 9.50
CA MET A 164 -21.86 5.06 10.51
C MET A 164 -20.76 5.01 11.58
N TRP A 165 -19.86 5.99 11.55
CA TRP A 165 -18.84 6.24 12.56
C TRP A 165 -19.17 7.53 13.33
N PRO A 166 -18.97 7.59 14.67
CA PRO A 166 -18.42 6.57 15.56
C PRO A 166 -19.36 5.38 15.80
N PRO A 167 -18.84 4.22 16.24
CA PRO A 167 -19.66 3.07 16.63
C PRO A 167 -20.66 3.46 17.72
N ARG A 168 -21.88 2.92 17.65
CA ARG A 168 -22.94 3.19 18.63
C ARG A 168 -22.67 2.48 19.95
N ASN A 169 -22.13 1.27 19.89
CA ASN A 169 -21.75 0.52 21.07
C ASN A 169 -20.29 0.82 21.46
N PRO A 170 -20.03 1.43 22.62
CA PRO A 170 -18.67 1.72 23.07
C PRO A 170 -17.83 0.45 23.31
N GLU A 171 -18.46 -0.72 23.48
CA GLU A 171 -17.76 -1.99 23.62
C GLU A 171 -17.11 -2.46 22.30
N ALA A 172 -17.60 -2.03 21.13
CA ALA A 172 -16.99 -2.43 19.86
C ALA A 172 -15.58 -1.87 19.66
N LEU A 173 -15.32 -0.65 20.15
CA LEU A 173 -13.97 -0.08 20.16
C LEU A 173 -13.03 -0.87 21.07
N LYS A 174 -13.49 -1.32 22.25
CA LYS A 174 -12.70 -2.16 23.14
C LYS A 174 -12.38 -3.52 22.51
N LEU A 175 -13.34 -4.10 21.77
CA LEU A 175 -13.11 -5.34 21.03
C LEU A 175 -12.08 -5.14 19.91
N MET A 176 -12.15 -4.04 19.16
CA MET A 176 -11.18 -3.67 18.14
C MET A 176 -9.77 -3.45 18.73
N GLU A 177 -9.65 -2.75 19.87
CA GLU A 177 -8.39 -2.57 20.60
C GLU A 177 -7.78 -3.90 21.06
N LYS A 178 -8.64 -4.79 21.58
CA LYS A 178 -8.23 -6.15 21.99
C LYS A 178 -7.74 -6.95 20.78
N GLU A 179 -8.43 -6.85 19.65
CA GLU A 179 -8.04 -7.55 18.43
C GLU A 179 -6.68 -7.08 17.94
N ILE A 180 -6.44 -5.76 17.86
CA ILE A 180 -5.12 -5.20 17.51
C ILE A 180 -4.03 -5.74 18.46
N SER A 181 -4.31 -5.77 19.77
CA SER A 181 -3.35 -6.27 20.76
C SER A 181 -3.03 -7.77 20.57
N ASN A 182 -4.01 -8.58 20.15
CA ASN A 182 -3.80 -10.00 19.87
C ASN A 182 -2.98 -10.20 18.60
N ARG A 183 -3.37 -9.52 17.52
CA ARG A 183 -2.68 -9.58 16.21
C ARG A 183 -1.24 -9.13 16.28
N GLU A 184 -0.96 -8.13 17.12
CA GLU A 184 0.40 -7.68 17.34
C GLU A 184 1.27 -8.75 18.03
N LYS A 185 0.71 -9.47 19.03
CA LYS A 185 1.42 -10.57 19.70
C LYS A 185 1.69 -11.74 18.77
N GLU A 186 0.81 -11.97 17.81
CA GLU A 186 0.95 -12.99 16.77
C GLU A 186 1.90 -12.56 15.64
N GLY A 187 2.38 -11.31 15.64
CA GLY A 187 3.27 -10.78 14.61
C GLY A 187 2.57 -10.49 13.27
N GLN A 188 1.24 -10.38 13.26
CA GLN A 188 0.44 -10.17 12.04
C GLN A 188 0.31 -8.70 11.64
N LEU A 189 0.76 -7.76 12.48
CA LEU A 189 0.76 -6.31 12.20
C LEU A 189 2.11 -5.85 11.63
N ASP A 190 2.56 -6.52 10.58
CA ASP A 190 3.85 -6.27 9.93
C ASP A 190 3.77 -5.16 8.86
N GLU A 191 4.88 -4.94 8.14
CA GLU A 191 4.93 -3.95 7.06
C GLU A 191 3.91 -4.23 5.94
N SER A 192 3.62 -5.49 5.63
CA SER A 192 2.60 -5.80 4.62
C SER A 192 1.21 -5.38 5.09
N PHE A 193 0.86 -5.67 6.34
CA PHE A 193 -0.39 -5.21 6.94
C PHE A 193 -0.50 -3.67 6.91
N LEU A 194 0.53 -2.96 7.39
CA LEU A 194 0.50 -1.49 7.43
C LEU A 194 0.42 -0.88 6.03
N SER A 195 1.11 -1.47 5.05
CA SER A 195 1.03 -1.05 3.65
C SER A 195 -0.37 -1.19 3.08
N GLU A 196 -1.06 -2.29 3.40
CA GLU A 196 -2.42 -2.58 2.95
C GLU A 196 -3.43 -1.62 3.59
N VAL A 197 -3.39 -1.44 4.91
CA VAL A 197 -4.27 -0.47 5.61
C VAL A 197 -4.09 0.92 5.03
N ASN A 198 -2.84 1.33 4.81
CA ASN A 198 -2.56 2.64 4.25
C ASN A 198 -3.00 2.76 2.78
N ALA A 199 -2.88 1.71 1.96
CA ALA A 199 -3.37 1.69 0.58
C ALA A 199 -4.89 1.85 0.54
N GLN A 200 -5.62 1.08 1.36
CA GLN A 200 -7.08 1.20 1.49
C GLN A 200 -7.49 2.58 2.02
N LEU A 201 -6.72 3.17 2.95
CA LEU A 201 -7.00 4.50 3.47
C LEU A 201 -6.87 5.57 2.38
N ARG A 202 -5.90 5.46 1.46
CA ARG A 202 -5.78 6.36 0.31
C ARG A 202 -6.99 6.20 -0.61
N GLN A 203 -7.37 4.97 -0.93
CA GLN A 203 -8.54 4.70 -1.77
C GLN A 203 -9.83 5.25 -1.14
N ALA A 204 -10.03 5.06 0.16
CA ALA A 204 -11.22 5.55 0.87
C ALA A 204 -11.31 7.08 0.89
N LYS A 205 -10.17 7.79 0.86
CA LYS A 205 -10.15 9.27 0.76
C LYS A 205 -10.59 9.78 -0.61
N ASP A 206 -10.31 9.03 -1.67
CA ASP A 206 -10.69 9.39 -3.04
C ASP A 206 -12.17 9.07 -3.31
N GLU A 207 -12.76 8.14 -2.56
CA GLU A 207 -14.18 7.76 -2.64
C GLU A 207 -15.06 8.63 -1.71
N VAL A 208 -15.72 9.65 -2.27
CA VAL A 208 -16.62 10.59 -1.53
C VAL A 208 -17.71 9.89 -0.71
N ASP A 209 -18.07 8.66 -1.08
CA ASP A 209 -19.20 7.90 -0.53
C ASP A 209 -18.85 7.03 0.69
N LYS A 210 -17.59 7.01 1.15
CA LYS A 210 -17.15 6.11 2.26
C LYS A 210 -16.40 6.80 3.41
N PRO A 211 -16.90 7.92 3.97
CA PRO A 211 -16.24 8.61 5.08
C PRO A 211 -16.09 7.71 6.32
N GLY A 212 -17.04 6.81 6.57
CA GLY A 212 -16.95 5.86 7.69
C GLY A 212 -15.74 4.93 7.60
N LEU A 213 -15.44 4.41 6.41
CA LEU A 213 -14.29 3.52 6.19
C LEU A 213 -12.97 4.25 6.41
N GLN A 214 -12.86 5.49 5.91
CA GLN A 214 -11.68 6.31 6.16
C GLN A 214 -11.38 6.44 7.65
N VAL A 215 -12.40 6.78 8.46
CA VAL A 215 -12.20 6.97 9.89
C VAL A 215 -11.91 5.65 10.61
N MET A 216 -12.54 4.54 10.20
CA MET A 216 -12.21 3.21 10.72
C MET A 216 -10.74 2.85 10.47
N LEU A 217 -10.25 3.04 9.25
CA LEU A 217 -8.86 2.75 8.87
C LEU A 217 -7.87 3.67 9.61
N GLN A 218 -8.21 4.96 9.75
CA GLN A 218 -7.43 5.88 10.58
C GLN A 218 -7.37 5.40 12.03
N LYS A 219 -8.50 4.90 12.57
CA LYS A 219 -8.54 4.37 13.93
C LYS A 219 -7.67 3.14 14.11
N VAL A 220 -7.64 2.22 13.14
CA VAL A 220 -6.72 1.06 13.14
C VAL A 220 -5.27 1.53 13.31
N LEU A 221 -4.84 2.51 12.50
CA LEU A 221 -3.46 3.02 12.54
C LEU A 221 -3.14 3.75 13.85
N GLN A 222 -4.07 4.53 14.39
CA GLN A 222 -3.91 5.19 15.69
C GLN A 222 -3.78 4.19 16.84
N LEU A 223 -4.62 3.14 16.85
CA LEU A 223 -4.57 2.09 17.86
C LEU A 223 -3.27 1.29 17.78
N TYR A 224 -2.82 0.95 16.56
CA TYR A 224 -1.51 0.36 16.32
C TYR A 224 -0.39 1.24 16.88
N ALA A 225 -0.38 2.54 16.53
CA ALA A 225 0.66 3.46 16.98
C ALA A 225 0.69 3.63 18.51
N SER A 226 -0.47 3.80 19.13
CA SER A 226 -0.61 3.88 20.58
C SER A 226 -0.08 2.62 21.27
N ASN A 227 -0.45 1.44 20.78
CA ASN A 227 -0.01 0.16 21.35
C ASN A 227 1.50 -0.08 21.14
N PHE A 228 2.05 0.33 20.00
CA PHE A 228 3.48 0.23 19.75
C PHE A 228 4.30 1.19 20.64
N LEU A 229 3.87 2.45 20.75
CA LEU A 229 4.62 3.49 21.46
C LEU A 229 4.60 3.32 22.98
N ARG A 230 3.49 2.82 23.56
CA ARG A 230 3.38 2.58 25.02
C ARG A 230 4.32 1.51 25.55
N LYS A 231 4.86 0.64 24.68
CA LYS A 231 5.79 -0.45 25.08
C LYS A 231 7.07 0.06 25.70
N ARG A 232 7.45 1.30 25.43
CA ARG A 232 8.69 1.89 25.95
C ARG A 232 8.39 3.25 26.56
N SER A 233 8.53 3.32 27.88
CA SER A 233 8.53 4.57 28.61
C SER A 233 9.91 5.24 28.56
N TYR A 234 9.90 6.56 28.53
CA TYR A 234 11.01 7.48 28.63
C TYR A 234 10.78 8.54 29.71
N ALA A 235 9.64 8.46 30.40
CA ALA A 235 9.27 9.36 31.48
C ALA A 235 10.27 9.37 32.65
N TYR A 236 11.22 8.43 32.70
CA TYR A 236 12.21 8.33 33.77
C TYR A 236 13.62 8.48 33.22
N LYS A 237 14.40 9.41 33.78
CA LYS A 237 15.82 9.60 33.46
C LYS A 237 16.60 9.74 34.76
N GLY A 238 17.49 8.78 35.05
CA GLY A 238 18.31 8.82 36.27
C GLY A 238 17.52 8.70 37.58
N GLY A 239 16.32 8.09 37.54
CA GLY A 239 15.41 8.00 38.70
C GLY A 239 14.45 9.19 38.84
N GLU A 240 14.64 10.26 38.07
CA GLU A 240 13.76 11.43 38.06
C GLU A 240 12.69 11.32 36.97
N VAL A 241 11.51 11.87 37.27
CA VAL A 241 10.40 11.95 36.32
C VAL A 241 10.60 13.15 35.40
N VAL A 242 10.73 12.89 34.11
CA VAL A 242 10.67 13.91 33.06
C VAL A 242 9.19 14.26 32.83
N VAL A 243 8.71 15.28 33.54
CA VAL A 243 7.28 15.66 33.59
C VAL A 243 6.66 15.82 32.19
N PRO A 244 7.27 16.55 31.22
CA PRO A 244 6.70 16.69 29.87
C PRO A 244 6.60 15.36 29.11
N GLU A 245 7.54 14.45 29.36
CA GLU A 245 7.56 13.13 28.72
C GLU A 245 6.49 12.21 29.31
N LYS A 246 6.30 12.24 30.64
CA LYS A 246 5.22 11.53 31.32
C LYS A 246 3.85 12.03 30.85
N PHE A 247 3.74 13.34 30.61
CA PHE A 247 2.54 13.93 30.04
C PHE A 247 2.28 13.43 28.61
N LEU A 248 3.29 13.42 27.73
CA LEU A 248 3.16 12.83 26.40
C LEU A 248 2.75 11.35 26.45
N GLU A 249 3.31 10.56 27.36
CA GLU A 249 2.91 9.15 27.56
C GLU A 249 1.45 9.00 27.96
N SER A 250 0.95 9.87 28.85
CA SER A 250 -0.47 9.85 29.23
C SER A 250 -1.41 10.12 28.05
N ILE A 251 -1.00 10.97 27.09
CA ILE A 251 -1.77 11.23 25.86
C ILE A 251 -1.69 10.03 24.92
N ILE A 252 -0.49 9.43 24.76
CA ILE A 252 -0.29 8.26 23.91
C ILE A 252 -1.17 7.10 24.38
N GLU A 253 -1.32 6.91 25.69
CA GLU A 253 -2.12 5.84 26.29
C GLU A 253 -3.63 6.10 26.27
N ALA A 254 -4.02 7.38 26.24
CA ALA A 254 -5.42 7.78 26.28
C ALA A 254 -6.14 7.59 24.93
N PRO A 255 -7.47 7.34 24.96
CA PRO A 255 -8.30 7.45 23.78
C PRO A 255 -8.18 8.82 23.13
N GLU A 256 -8.17 8.86 21.81
CA GLU A 256 -8.12 10.08 21.00
C GLU A 256 -9.18 11.14 21.40
N ASN A 257 -10.37 10.71 21.81
CA ASN A 257 -11.46 11.60 22.24
C ASN A 257 -11.10 12.38 23.51
N ASP A 258 -10.19 11.87 24.33
CA ASP A 258 -9.74 12.50 25.57
C ASP A 258 -8.56 13.45 25.33
N TRP A 259 -7.91 13.43 24.16
CA TRP A 259 -6.69 14.21 23.91
C TRP A 259 -6.89 15.70 24.13
N ASN A 260 -7.99 16.28 23.64
CA ASN A 260 -8.22 17.72 23.79
C ASN A 260 -8.35 18.12 25.26
N ARG A 261 -9.03 17.31 26.07
CA ARG A 261 -9.14 17.52 27.52
C ARG A 261 -7.76 17.39 28.18
N LEU A 262 -7.03 16.32 27.90
CA LEU A 262 -5.70 16.10 28.48
C LEU A 262 -4.71 17.19 28.10
N LEU A 263 -4.73 17.65 26.85
CA LEU A 263 -3.91 18.74 26.35
C LEU A 263 -4.24 20.06 27.05
N LEU A 264 -5.53 20.38 27.22
CA LEU A 264 -5.95 21.56 27.98
C LEU A 264 -5.50 21.48 29.45
N ASP A 265 -5.77 20.36 30.12
CA ASP A 265 -5.51 20.21 31.56
C ASP A 265 -4.02 20.11 31.88
N GLY A 266 -3.21 19.57 30.97
CA GLY A 266 -1.78 19.35 31.18
C GLY A 266 -0.88 20.50 30.73
N LEU A 267 -1.32 21.32 29.76
CA LEU A 267 -0.55 22.47 29.29
C LEU A 267 -0.79 23.70 30.18
N THR A 268 0.24 24.54 30.33
CA THR A 268 0.15 25.78 31.12
C THR A 268 -0.95 26.74 30.65
N VAL A 269 -1.33 26.71 29.38
CA VAL A 269 -2.46 27.49 28.82
C VAL A 269 -3.81 27.13 29.47
N GLY A 270 -3.97 25.92 29.99
CA GLY A 270 -5.14 25.48 30.75
C GLY A 270 -4.86 25.25 32.24
N LYS A 271 -3.78 25.85 32.77
CA LYS A 271 -3.32 25.75 34.18
C LYS A 271 -2.66 24.41 34.54
N GLY A 272 -2.17 23.66 33.56
CA GLY A 272 -1.31 22.50 33.79
C GLY A 272 0.15 22.87 34.06
N ASP A 273 0.98 21.84 34.27
CA ASP A 273 2.38 21.97 34.71
C ASP A 273 3.41 21.97 33.56
N VAL A 274 3.00 21.72 32.31
CA VAL A 274 3.92 21.57 31.17
C VAL A 274 3.78 22.75 30.20
N SER A 275 4.88 23.43 29.86
CA SER A 275 4.80 24.50 28.85
C SER A 275 4.63 23.93 27.43
N PRO A 276 4.00 24.66 26.49
CA PRO A 276 3.93 24.25 25.09
C PRO A 276 5.30 23.94 24.48
N GLU A 277 6.33 24.74 24.79
CA GLU A 277 7.69 24.58 24.27
C GLU A 277 8.35 23.29 24.79
N GLU A 278 8.15 22.98 26.07
CA GLU A 278 8.63 21.73 26.67
C GLU A 278 7.93 20.52 26.06
N PHE A 279 6.62 20.62 25.82
CA PHE A 279 5.84 19.59 25.16
C PHE A 279 6.33 19.35 23.72
N TYR A 280 6.52 20.40 22.93
CA TYR A 280 7.02 20.30 21.56
C TYR A 280 8.45 19.77 21.51
N ALA A 281 9.28 20.07 22.51
CA ALA A 281 10.62 19.53 22.60
C ALA A 281 10.61 17.99 22.83
N VAL A 282 9.68 17.47 23.64
CA VAL A 282 9.58 16.01 23.84
C VAL A 282 8.90 15.29 22.68
N THR A 283 7.91 15.88 22.00
CA THR A 283 7.34 15.30 20.77
C THR A 283 8.39 15.21 19.66
N LYS A 284 9.19 16.26 19.47
CA LYS A 284 10.31 16.26 18.52
C LYS A 284 11.33 15.17 18.84
N LYS A 285 11.75 15.05 20.11
CA LYS A 285 12.67 13.97 20.55
C LYS A 285 12.07 12.58 20.34
N ARG A 286 10.76 12.40 20.55
CA ARG A 286 10.06 11.14 20.28
C ARG A 286 10.11 10.80 18.78
N ILE A 287 9.86 11.77 17.90
CA ILE A 287 9.99 11.60 16.45
C ILE A 287 11.42 11.20 16.06
N GLU A 288 12.44 11.91 16.55
CA GLU A 288 13.85 11.58 16.28
C GLU A 288 14.20 10.15 16.69
N ARG A 289 13.72 9.70 17.86
CA ARG A 289 13.91 8.32 18.33
C ARG A 289 13.21 7.30 17.43
N ILE A 290 12.02 7.61 16.91
CA ILE A 290 11.31 6.74 15.97
C ILE A 290 12.15 6.61 14.69
N LEU A 291 12.61 7.73 14.13
CA LEU A 291 13.39 7.77 12.88
C LEU A 291 14.67 6.93 12.96
N ILE A 292 15.38 6.94 14.09
CA ILE A 292 16.64 6.21 14.27
C ILE A 292 16.40 4.69 14.48
N ARG A 293 15.22 4.30 14.96
CA ARG A 293 14.93 2.92 15.42
C ARG A 293 14.05 2.12 14.47
N THR A 294 13.56 2.75 13.42
CA THR A 294 12.70 2.13 12.42
C THR A 294 13.40 2.20 11.07
N GLU A 295 13.07 1.27 10.18
CA GLU A 295 13.61 1.27 8.82
C GLU A 295 13.15 2.53 8.07
N GLY A 296 14.09 3.21 7.42
CA GLY A 296 13.84 4.46 6.71
C GLY A 296 12.80 4.25 5.60
N GLY A 297 11.73 5.03 5.64
CA GLY A 297 10.68 4.98 4.62
C GLY A 297 9.64 3.87 4.81
N SER A 298 9.77 3.02 5.82
CA SER A 298 8.79 2.00 6.21
C SER A 298 7.42 2.60 6.57
N TYR A 299 6.35 1.82 6.46
CA TYR A 299 5.02 2.24 6.89
C TYR A 299 4.95 2.39 8.40
N GLN A 300 5.60 1.50 9.16
CA GLN A 300 5.72 1.64 10.60
C GLN A 300 6.31 3.00 10.99
N GLN A 301 7.43 3.41 10.39
CA GLN A 301 8.04 4.72 10.66
C GLN A 301 7.04 5.86 10.39
N ARG A 302 6.37 5.84 9.24
CA ARG A 302 5.42 6.89 8.84
C ARG A 302 4.25 6.99 9.81
N VAL A 303 3.59 5.87 10.11
CA VAL A 303 2.41 5.81 10.99
C VAL A 303 2.75 6.34 12.39
N LEU A 304 3.89 5.92 12.95
CA LEU A 304 4.32 6.37 14.28
C LEU A 304 4.66 7.86 14.32
N VAL A 305 5.30 8.38 13.27
CA VAL A 305 5.63 9.81 13.17
C VAL A 305 4.37 10.66 12.97
N GLU A 306 3.46 10.24 12.10
CA GLU A 306 2.19 10.93 11.86
C GLU A 306 1.34 10.98 13.13
N TYR A 307 1.29 9.90 13.91
CA TYR A 307 0.59 9.86 15.19
C TYR A 307 1.11 10.91 16.19
N ILE A 308 2.43 11.02 16.35
CA ILE A 308 3.02 12.04 17.25
C ILE A 308 2.81 13.45 16.71
N LYS A 309 2.88 13.64 15.39
CA LYS A 309 2.59 14.92 14.75
C LYS A 309 1.13 15.33 14.92
N GLU A 310 0.19 14.39 14.89
CA GLU A 310 -1.23 14.65 15.13
C GLU A 310 -1.46 15.15 16.56
N ILE A 311 -0.83 14.51 17.56
CA ILE A 311 -0.85 14.98 18.96
C ILE A 311 -0.31 16.41 19.06
N GLN A 312 0.84 16.68 18.45
CA GLN A 312 1.45 18.00 18.45
C GLN A 312 0.57 19.05 17.75
N ALA A 313 -0.01 18.73 16.60
CA ALA A 313 -0.87 19.64 15.85
C ALA A 313 -2.13 20.03 16.65
N ARG A 314 -2.74 19.10 17.40
CA ARG A 314 -3.86 19.42 18.29
C ARG A 314 -3.44 20.31 19.46
N ALA A 315 -2.25 20.10 20.01
CA ALA A 315 -1.71 20.96 21.06
C ALA A 315 -1.49 22.39 20.53
N GLU A 316 -0.89 22.53 19.34
CA GLU A 316 -0.71 23.82 18.66
C GLU A 316 -2.04 24.52 18.40
N GLU A 317 -3.06 23.78 17.93
CA GLU A 317 -4.41 24.33 17.72
C GLU A 317 -5.03 24.88 19.02
N ILE A 318 -4.91 24.15 20.13
CA ILE A 318 -5.42 24.58 21.45
C ILE A 318 -4.70 25.84 21.91
N VAL A 319 -3.37 25.86 21.82
CA VAL A 319 -2.55 27.02 22.23
C VAL A 319 -2.91 28.25 21.39
N ASN A 320 -3.03 28.11 20.08
CA ASN A 320 -3.40 29.20 19.17
C ASN A 320 -4.81 29.75 19.46
N ARG A 321 -5.78 28.89 19.78
CA ARG A 321 -7.14 29.32 20.12
C ARG A 321 -7.22 30.08 21.45
N LEU A 322 -6.37 29.74 22.42
CA LEU A 322 -6.38 30.34 23.76
C LEU A 322 -5.50 31.59 23.90
N GLN A 323 -4.42 31.68 23.13
CA GLN A 323 -3.52 32.85 23.14
C GLN A 323 -4.02 34.00 22.24
N GLY A 324 -5.02 33.74 21.39
CA GLY A 324 -5.52 34.71 20.40
C GLY A 324 -4.56 34.89 19.22
N PRO A 325 -4.97 35.58 18.13
CA PRO A 325 -4.04 35.90 17.05
C PRO A 325 -2.93 36.80 17.61
N ALA A 326 -1.67 36.42 17.37
CA ALA A 326 -0.53 37.28 17.65
C ALA A 326 -0.74 38.61 16.92
N VAL A 327 -0.88 39.70 17.67
CA VAL A 327 -1.02 41.08 17.16
C VAL A 327 0.27 41.53 16.51
#